data_AF-A0A4Q9KEE5-F1
#
_entry.id   AF-A0A4Q9KEE5-F1
#
_cell.length_a   1.000
_cell.length_b   1.000
_cell.length_c   1.000
_cell.angle_alpha   90.00
_cell.angle_beta   90.00
_cell.angle_gamma   90.00
#
_symmetry.space_group_name_H-M   'P 1'
#
loop_
_entity.id
_entity.type
_entity.pdbx_description
1 polymer ?
#
loop_
_entity_poly.entity_id
_entity_poly.type
_entity_poly.pdbx_seq_one_letter_code
_entity_poly.pdbx_strand_id
1 'polypeptide(L)'
;MSLEDKLHTDMVAALKARESDLVTTLRMAIGALKNEKVAGKQARELSEAEEVAVLQREVRTRKDSAQAYTDGNRPELAAKELAEAEILARYLPSMLSDAELDAVVAEEVAAAEASAGEKPTMRQMGAIIKAVNGRVAGRAEGAAVAAKVKAALA
;
A
#
# COMPACT_ATOMS: atom_id res chain seq x y z
N MET A 1 -1.66 -12.48 15.31
CA MET A 1 -2.77 -12.65 14.35
C MET A 1 -2.35 -11.89 13.11
N SER A 2 -2.30 -12.55 11.94
CA SER A 2 -1.90 -11.88 10.70
C SER A 2 -2.94 -10.85 10.26
N LEU A 3 -2.62 -10.04 9.24
CA LEU A 3 -3.60 -9.14 8.65
C LEU A 3 -4.73 -9.95 7.99
N GLU A 4 -4.41 -11.06 7.31
CA GLU A 4 -5.42 -11.95 6.73
C GLU A 4 -6.39 -12.50 7.79
N ASP A 5 -5.87 -12.96 8.94
CA ASP A 5 -6.68 -13.48 10.04
C ASP A 5 -7.61 -12.40 10.63
N LYS A 6 -7.10 -11.17 10.75
CA LYS A 6 -7.87 -10.02 11.23
C LYS A 6 -9.02 -9.71 10.28
N LEU A 7 -8.73 -9.61 8.97
CA LEU A 7 -9.73 -9.37 7.93
C LEU A 7 -10.79 -10.47 7.92
N HIS A 8 -10.39 -11.73 8.08
CA HIS A 8 -11.31 -12.86 8.13
C HIS A 8 -12.24 -12.78 9.36
N THR A 9 -11.68 -12.49 10.54
CA THR A 9 -12.45 -12.34 11.77
C THR A 9 -13.49 -11.24 11.66
N ASP A 10 -13.09 -10.07 11.15
CA ASP A 10 -13.98 -8.92 10.98
C ASP A 10 -15.03 -9.16 9.89
N MET A 11 -14.69 -9.87 8.81
CA MET A 11 -15.65 -10.28 7.79
C MET A 11 -16.75 -11.19 8.37
N VAL A 12 -16.39 -12.12 9.26
CA VAL A 12 -17.37 -12.98 9.96
C VAL A 12 -18.25 -12.16 10.90
N ALA A 13 -17.69 -11.17 11.59
CA ALA A 13 -18.47 -10.25 12.43
C ALA A 13 -19.45 -9.42 11.59
N ALA A 14 -18.99 -8.85 10.47
CA ALA A 14 -19.80 -8.09 9.51
C ALA A 14 -20.95 -8.93 8.93
N LEU A 15 -20.70 -10.21 8.66
CA LEU A 15 -21.72 -11.16 8.18
C LEU A 15 -22.85 -11.33 9.21
N LYS A 16 -22.51 -11.46 10.51
CA LYS A 16 -23.49 -11.56 11.59
C LYS A 16 -24.27 -10.25 11.79
N ALA A 17 -23.59 -9.12 11.59
CA ALA A 17 -24.20 -7.79 11.65
C ALA A 17 -25.00 -7.42 10.39
N ARG A 18 -24.96 -8.25 9.34
CA ARG A 18 -25.62 -8.02 8.03
C ARG A 18 -25.11 -6.78 7.30
N GLU A 19 -23.84 -6.46 7.46
CA GLU A 19 -23.15 -5.35 6.78
C GLU A 19 -22.62 -5.82 5.42
N SER A 20 -23.49 -5.89 4.41
CA SER A 20 -23.17 -6.48 3.10
C SER A 20 -21.95 -5.86 2.40
N ASP A 21 -21.81 -4.55 2.51
CA ASP A 21 -20.73 -3.81 1.85
C ASP A 21 -19.39 -4.14 2.52
N LEU A 22 -19.33 -4.08 3.85
CA LEU A 22 -18.15 -4.47 4.62
C LEU A 22 -17.76 -5.94 4.33
N VAL A 23 -18.73 -6.85 4.31
CA VAL A 23 -18.49 -8.26 3.98
C VAL A 23 -17.85 -8.40 2.60
N THR A 24 -18.37 -7.68 1.60
CA THR A 24 -17.90 -7.79 0.22
C THR A 24 -16.50 -7.21 0.08
N THR A 25 -16.24 -6.04 0.65
CA THR A 25 -14.93 -5.38 0.65
C THR A 25 -13.86 -6.24 1.32
N LEU A 26 -14.14 -6.78 2.52
CA LEU A 26 -13.19 -7.62 3.23
C LEU A 26 -12.94 -8.96 2.51
N ARG A 27 -13.97 -9.56 1.91
CA ARG A 27 -13.81 -10.79 1.11
C ARG A 27 -12.91 -10.57 -0.09
N MET A 28 -13.05 -9.44 -0.79
CA MET A 28 -12.18 -9.11 -1.92
C MET A 28 -10.74 -8.89 -1.47
N ALA A 29 -10.51 -8.18 -0.35
CA ALA A 29 -9.17 -7.99 0.20
C ALA A 29 -8.50 -9.32 0.60
N ILE A 30 -9.23 -10.22 1.25
CA ILE A 30 -8.73 -11.58 1.56
C ILE A 30 -8.41 -12.34 0.27
N GLY A 31 -9.25 -12.20 -0.76
CA GLY A 31 -9.00 -12.77 -2.08
C GLY A 31 -7.69 -12.26 -2.70
N ALA A 32 -7.43 -10.95 -2.61
CA ALA A 32 -6.18 -10.33 -3.10
C ALA A 32 -4.95 -10.89 -2.37
N LEU A 33 -5.01 -11.04 -1.04
CA LEU A 33 -3.94 -11.65 -0.25
C LEU A 33 -3.67 -13.11 -0.69
N LYS A 34 -4.73 -13.90 -0.86
CA LYS A 34 -4.61 -15.29 -1.33
C LYS A 34 -4.07 -15.37 -2.76
N ASN A 35 -4.47 -14.46 -3.63
CA ASN A 35 -3.95 -14.39 -4.99
C ASN A 35 -2.44 -14.08 -4.98
N GLU A 36 -1.98 -13.16 -4.15
CA GLU A 36 -0.55 -12.83 -4.02
C GLU A 36 0.26 -14.05 -3.52
N LYS A 37 -0.29 -14.87 -2.61
CA LYS A 37 0.35 -16.12 -2.14
C LYS A 37 0.64 -17.13 -3.25
N VAL A 38 -0.11 -17.08 -4.35
CA VAL A 38 0.00 -18.03 -5.48
C VAL A 38 0.44 -17.40 -6.80
N ALA A 39 0.70 -16.09 -6.84
CA ALA A 39 1.10 -15.37 -8.05
C ALA A 39 2.52 -15.75 -8.55
N GLY A 40 3.35 -16.32 -7.67
CA GLY A 40 4.71 -16.78 -7.98
C GLY A 40 4.76 -18.16 -8.64
N LYS A 41 5.98 -18.65 -8.88
CA LYS A 41 6.19 -20.01 -9.43
C LYS A 41 5.70 -21.13 -8.50
N GLN A 42 5.61 -20.86 -7.21
CA GLN A 42 5.16 -21.77 -6.17
C GLN A 42 4.35 -20.98 -5.15
N ALA A 43 3.39 -21.65 -4.51
CA ALA A 43 2.63 -21.07 -3.41
C ALA A 43 3.56 -20.80 -2.21
N ARG A 44 3.34 -19.68 -1.53
CA ARG A 44 4.09 -19.28 -0.33
C ARG A 44 3.21 -18.49 0.62
N GLU A 45 3.66 -18.36 1.86
CA GLU A 45 3.09 -17.39 2.80
C GLU A 45 3.63 -15.97 2.53
N LEU A 46 2.83 -14.98 2.92
CA LEU A 46 3.22 -13.58 2.92
C LEU A 46 3.78 -13.21 4.29
N SER A 47 4.83 -12.40 4.29
CA SER A 47 5.23 -11.65 5.48
C SER A 47 4.24 -10.52 5.77
N GLU A 48 4.21 -10.02 7.00
CA GLU A 48 3.32 -8.90 7.38
C GLU A 48 3.51 -7.67 6.48
N ALA A 49 4.75 -7.37 6.10
CA ALA A 49 5.05 -6.26 5.19
C ALA A 49 4.45 -6.47 3.79
N GLU A 50 4.42 -7.72 3.32
CA GLU A 50 3.81 -8.06 2.03
C GLU A 50 2.29 -8.03 2.10
N GLU A 51 1.68 -8.47 3.20
CA GLU A 51 0.23 -8.34 3.41
C GLU A 51 -0.20 -6.86 3.39
N VAL A 52 0.55 -6.01 4.10
CA VAL A 52 0.33 -4.55 4.10
C VAL A 52 0.49 -3.97 2.69
N ALA A 53 1.52 -4.37 1.95
CA ALA A 53 1.75 -3.88 0.58
C ALA A 53 0.62 -4.29 -0.38
N VAL A 54 0.08 -5.51 -0.27
CA VAL A 54 -1.10 -5.93 -1.03
C VAL A 54 -2.28 -5.04 -0.69
N LEU A 55 -2.55 -4.82 0.60
CA LEU A 55 -3.71 -4.05 1.02
C LEU A 55 -3.61 -2.55 0.65
N GLN A 56 -2.41 -1.96 0.70
CA GLN A 56 -2.15 -0.61 0.16
C GLN A 56 -2.49 -0.51 -1.33
N ARG A 57 -2.11 -1.53 -2.11
CA ARG A 57 -2.43 -1.62 -3.54
C ARG A 57 -3.93 -1.66 -3.77
N GLU A 58 -4.66 -2.43 -2.97
CA GLU A 58 -6.12 -2.53 -3.04
C GLU A 58 -6.83 -1.22 -2.68
N VAL A 59 -6.32 -0.46 -1.71
CA VAL A 59 -6.81 0.91 -1.41
C VAL A 59 -6.59 1.83 -2.60
N ARG A 60 -5.40 1.78 -3.21
CA ARG A 60 -5.07 2.62 -4.37
C ARG A 60 -5.94 2.27 -5.57
N THR A 61 -6.08 0.99 -5.91
CA THR A 61 -6.93 0.54 -7.04
C THR A 61 -8.34 1.12 -6.94
N ARG A 62 -8.92 1.14 -5.73
CA ARG A 62 -10.24 1.75 -5.49
C ARG A 62 -10.24 3.27 -5.68
N LYS A 63 -9.21 3.98 -5.19
CA LYS A 63 -9.07 5.42 -5.43
C LYS A 63 -8.93 5.74 -6.92
N ASP A 64 -8.14 4.95 -7.65
CA ASP A 64 -7.95 5.10 -9.09
C ASP A 64 -9.27 4.80 -9.84
N SER A 65 -10.02 3.76 -9.45
CA SER A 65 -11.37 3.49 -9.96
C SER A 65 -12.36 4.62 -9.64
N ALA A 66 -12.31 5.20 -8.45
CA ALA A 66 -13.16 6.31 -8.05
C ALA A 66 -12.92 7.54 -8.94
N GLN A 67 -11.65 7.83 -9.23
CA GLN A 67 -11.30 8.90 -10.17
C GLN A 67 -11.83 8.60 -11.57
N ALA A 68 -11.63 7.39 -12.08
CA ALA A 68 -12.14 6.99 -13.39
C ALA A 68 -13.67 7.09 -13.50
N TYR A 69 -14.40 6.72 -12.46
CA TYR A 69 -15.86 6.90 -12.41
C TYR A 69 -16.27 8.36 -12.33
N THR A 70 -15.52 9.19 -11.61
CA THR A 70 -15.75 10.65 -11.56
C THR A 70 -15.56 11.26 -12.94
N ASP A 71 -14.47 10.93 -13.63
CA ASP A 71 -14.18 11.40 -15.00
C ASP A 71 -15.24 10.91 -16.00
N GLY A 72 -15.80 9.72 -15.75
CA GLY A 72 -16.91 9.14 -16.51
C GLY A 72 -18.30 9.68 -16.13
N ASN A 73 -18.39 10.70 -15.27
CA ASN A 73 -19.64 11.29 -14.78
C ASN A 73 -20.58 10.28 -14.07
N ARG A 74 -19.99 9.39 -13.26
CA ARG A 74 -20.67 8.35 -12.45
C ARG A 74 -20.36 8.50 -10.96
N PRO A 75 -20.78 9.60 -10.31
CA PRO A 75 -20.40 9.92 -8.93
C PRO A 75 -20.87 8.89 -7.90
N GLU A 76 -21.97 8.17 -8.17
CA GLU A 76 -22.49 7.11 -7.30
C GLU A 76 -21.53 5.93 -7.19
N LEU A 77 -20.85 5.57 -8.30
CA LEU A 77 -19.83 4.53 -8.27
C LEU A 77 -18.52 5.02 -7.67
N ALA A 78 -18.15 6.27 -7.92
CA ALA A 78 -16.98 6.87 -7.29
C ALA A 78 -17.11 6.87 -5.76
N ALA A 79 -18.29 7.27 -5.24
CA ALA A 79 -18.57 7.25 -3.81
C ALA A 79 -18.47 5.83 -3.21
N LYS A 80 -18.95 4.82 -3.95
CA LYS A 80 -18.83 3.42 -3.52
C LYS A 80 -17.37 2.99 -3.40
N GLU A 81 -16.57 3.22 -4.43
CA GLU A 81 -15.14 2.88 -4.42
C GLU A 81 -14.37 3.58 -3.29
N LEU A 82 -14.68 4.86 -3.03
CA LEU A 82 -14.09 5.60 -1.92
C LEU A 82 -14.48 5.02 -0.55
N ALA A 83 -15.75 4.65 -0.37
CA ALA A 83 -16.20 4.03 0.87
C ALA A 83 -15.48 2.68 1.11
N GLU A 84 -15.29 1.88 0.07
CA GLU A 84 -14.52 0.64 0.18
C GLU A 84 -13.03 0.91 0.48
N ALA A 85 -12.43 1.93 -0.14
CA ALA A 85 -11.06 2.34 0.13
C ALA A 85 -10.87 2.76 1.59
N GLU A 86 -11.83 3.50 2.16
CA GLU A 86 -11.82 3.90 3.57
C GLU A 86 -11.95 2.70 4.52
N ILE A 87 -12.77 1.70 4.19
CA ILE A 87 -12.86 0.46 4.96
C ILE A 87 -11.50 -0.21 5.04
N LEU A 88 -10.83 -0.41 3.90
CA LEU A 88 -9.53 -1.09 3.86
C LEU A 88 -8.43 -0.26 4.53
N ALA A 89 -8.48 1.06 4.42
CA ALA A 89 -7.50 1.95 5.05
C ALA A 89 -7.45 1.81 6.59
N ARG A 90 -8.54 1.39 7.25
CA ARG A 90 -8.58 1.14 8.71
C ARG A 90 -7.68 -0.01 9.16
N TYR A 91 -7.27 -0.86 8.23
CA TYR A 91 -6.39 -2.00 8.49
C TYR A 91 -4.92 -1.70 8.19
N LEU A 92 -4.63 -0.53 7.61
CA LEU A 92 -3.29 -0.08 7.32
C LEU A 92 -2.75 0.80 8.45
N PRO A 93 -1.43 0.85 8.65
CA PRO A 93 -0.80 1.91 9.43
C PRO A 93 -1.19 3.28 8.88
N SER A 94 -1.14 4.32 9.74
CA SER A 94 -1.34 5.70 9.29
C SER A 94 -0.34 6.03 8.19
N MET A 95 -0.87 6.26 6.99
CA MET A 95 -0.07 6.60 5.82
C MET A 95 0.64 7.94 6.03
N LEU A 96 1.87 8.03 5.52
CA LEU A 96 2.59 9.29 5.42
C LEU A 96 1.91 10.18 4.37
N SER A 97 1.87 11.47 4.65
CA SER A 97 1.65 12.49 3.63
C SER A 97 2.81 12.51 2.63
N ASP A 98 2.57 13.09 1.45
CA ASP A 98 3.62 13.24 0.44
C ASP A 98 4.83 14.00 0.98
N ALA A 99 4.61 15.04 1.79
CA ALA A 99 5.66 15.85 2.39
C ALA A 99 6.48 15.05 3.43
N GLU A 100 5.82 14.23 4.25
CA GLU A 100 6.53 13.36 5.19
C GLU A 100 7.33 12.29 4.46
N LEU A 101 6.79 11.72 3.38
CA LEU A 101 7.52 10.76 2.56
C LEU A 101 8.72 11.41 1.86
N ASP A 102 8.56 12.62 1.33
CA ASP A 102 9.65 13.39 0.73
C ASP A 102 10.77 13.69 1.74
N ALA A 103 10.41 14.02 2.98
CA ALA A 103 11.38 14.23 4.05
C ALA A 103 12.19 12.95 4.34
N VAL A 104 11.52 11.79 4.47
CA VAL A 104 12.22 10.50 4.69
C VAL A 104 13.13 10.17 3.50
N VAL A 105 12.67 10.39 2.26
CA VAL A 105 13.49 10.16 1.07
C VAL A 105 14.74 11.06 1.06
N ALA A 106 14.57 12.35 1.35
CA ALA A 106 15.68 13.30 1.38
C ALA A 106 16.73 12.92 2.44
N GLU A 107 16.29 12.48 3.62
CA GLU A 107 17.18 12.01 4.68
C GLU A 107 17.98 10.78 4.26
N GLU A 108 17.34 9.79 3.61
CA GLU A 108 18.04 8.58 3.15
C GLU A 108 19.02 8.85 1.99
N VAL A 109 18.68 9.79 1.10
CA VAL A 109 19.60 10.24 0.04
C VAL A 109 20.81 10.95 0.66
N ALA A 110 20.60 11.84 1.63
CA ALA A 110 21.69 12.52 2.33
C ALA A 110 22.58 11.54 3.13
N ALA A 111 21.98 10.53 3.78
CA ALA A 111 22.73 9.48 4.46
C ALA A 111 23.57 8.63 3.49
N ALA A 112 23.04 8.33 2.31
CA ALA A 112 23.78 7.64 1.26
C ALA A 112 24.95 8.49 0.71
N GLU A 113 24.75 9.80 0.54
CA GLU A 113 25.79 10.74 0.12
C GLU A 113 26.93 10.80 1.14
N ALA A 114 26.60 10.97 2.42
CA ALA A 114 27.58 11.02 3.50
C ALA A 114 28.39 9.72 3.62
N SER A 115 27.77 8.57 3.35
CA SER A 115 28.43 7.26 3.42
C SER A 115 29.35 6.99 2.23
N ALA A 116 28.97 7.47 1.02
CA ALA A 116 29.73 7.26 -0.20
C ALA A 116 30.79 8.35 -0.45
N GLY A 117 30.62 9.53 0.15
CA GLY A 117 31.47 10.71 -0.11
C GLY A 117 31.21 11.37 -1.47
N GLU A 118 30.16 10.96 -2.18
CA GLU A 118 29.75 11.50 -3.48
C GLU A 118 28.22 11.47 -3.63
N LYS A 119 27.68 12.32 -4.51
CA LYS A 119 26.23 12.40 -4.78
C LYS A 119 25.72 11.01 -5.21
N PRO A 120 24.66 10.47 -4.57
CA PRO A 120 24.17 9.16 -4.90
C PRO A 120 23.67 9.10 -6.34
N THR A 121 23.94 7.97 -7.00
CA THR A 121 23.55 7.74 -8.39
C THR A 121 22.44 6.70 -8.49
N MET A 122 21.91 6.51 -9.70
CA MET A 122 20.94 5.46 -9.99
C MET A 122 21.43 4.04 -9.62
N ARG A 123 22.75 3.83 -9.49
CA ARG A 123 23.31 2.55 -9.00
C ARG A 123 22.98 2.28 -7.53
N GLN A 124 22.85 3.33 -6.72
CA GLN A 124 22.51 3.24 -5.29
C GLN A 124 21.00 3.29 -5.04
N MET A 125 20.17 3.56 -6.06
CA MET A 125 18.73 3.69 -5.95
C MET A 125 18.07 2.50 -5.21
N GLY A 126 18.46 1.26 -5.54
CA GLY A 126 17.88 0.08 -4.92
C GLY A 126 18.18 -0.03 -3.41
N ALA A 127 19.37 0.38 -2.99
CA ALA A 127 19.74 0.41 -1.57
C ALA A 127 18.97 1.50 -0.82
N ILE A 128 18.84 2.69 -1.42
CA ILE A 128 18.08 3.81 -0.84
C ILE A 128 16.59 3.46 -0.72
N ILE A 129 15.99 2.86 -1.75
CA ILE A 129 14.59 2.38 -1.70
C ILE A 129 14.40 1.39 -0.55
N LYS A 130 15.35 0.46 -0.36
CA LYS A 130 15.29 -0.51 0.74
C LYS A 130 15.36 0.17 2.10
N ALA A 131 16.22 1.18 2.25
CA ALA A 131 16.37 1.93 3.49
C ALA A 131 15.10 2.75 3.82
N VAL A 132 14.55 3.47 2.83
CA VAL A 132 13.28 4.20 2.95
C VAL A 132 12.15 3.24 3.33
N ASN A 133 11.99 2.10 2.62
CA ASN A 133 10.95 1.12 2.93
C ASN A 133 11.08 0.56 4.35
N GLY A 134 12.31 0.37 4.84
CA GLY A 134 12.56 -0.01 6.23
C GLY A 134 12.07 1.03 7.25
N ARG A 135 12.25 2.33 6.95
CA ARG A 135 11.80 3.42 7.83
C ARG A 135 10.31 3.70 7.76
N VAL A 136 9.72 3.61 6.57
CA VAL A 136 8.28 3.88 6.40
C VAL A 136 7.43 2.71 6.85
N ALA A 137 7.96 1.48 6.91
CA ALA A 137 7.32 0.30 7.50
C ALA A 137 5.85 0.11 7.06
N GLY A 138 5.57 0.22 5.76
CA GLY A 138 4.21 0.09 5.22
C GLY A 138 3.30 1.31 5.45
N ARG A 139 3.87 2.47 5.79
CA ARG A 139 3.18 3.77 5.81
C ARG A 139 3.31 4.54 4.50
N ALA A 140 4.00 3.97 3.52
CA ALA A 140 4.07 4.45 2.15
C ALA A 140 4.04 3.27 1.17
N GLU A 141 3.57 3.52 -0.04
CA GLU A 141 3.48 2.50 -1.10
C GLU A 141 4.83 2.36 -1.81
N GLY A 142 5.21 1.12 -2.13
CA GLY A 142 6.55 0.83 -2.66
C GLY A 142 6.87 1.50 -4.00
N ALA A 143 5.90 1.60 -4.91
CA ALA A 143 6.09 2.30 -6.18
C ALA A 143 6.18 3.81 -5.99
N ALA A 144 5.38 4.41 -5.08
CA ALA A 144 5.52 5.81 -4.69
C ALA A 144 6.90 6.13 -4.09
N VAL A 145 7.40 5.26 -3.20
CA VAL A 145 8.79 5.34 -2.67
C VAL A 145 9.79 5.30 -3.81
N ALA A 146 9.68 4.30 -4.71
CA ALA A 146 10.62 4.15 -5.83
C ALA A 146 10.60 5.36 -6.77
N ALA A 147 9.43 5.92 -7.05
CA ALA A 147 9.27 7.10 -7.89
C ALA A 147 9.91 8.35 -7.26
N LYS A 148 9.67 8.60 -5.96
CA LYS A 148 10.25 9.74 -5.25
C LYS A 148 11.76 9.63 -5.11
N VAL A 149 12.29 8.44 -4.78
CA VAL A 149 13.74 8.21 -4.76
C VAL A 149 14.35 8.44 -6.14
N LYS A 150 13.74 7.89 -7.20
CA LYS A 150 14.22 8.13 -8.57
C LYS A 150 14.25 9.62 -8.94
N ALA A 151 13.22 10.37 -8.57
CA ALA A 151 13.15 11.81 -8.81
C ALA A 151 14.23 12.58 -8.04
N ALA A 152 14.56 12.17 -6.81
CA ALA A 152 15.61 12.79 -5.99
C ALA A 152 17.04 12.53 -6.50
N LEU A 153 17.23 11.46 -7.29
CA LEU A 153 18.53 11.06 -7.86
C LEU A 153 18.75 11.57 -9.29
N ALA A 154 17.73 12.12 -9.93
CA ALA A 154 17.82 12.74 -11.25
C ALA A 154 18.58 14.09 -11.19
#